data_AF-A0A9P8L9A0-F1
#
_entry.id   AF-A0A9P8L9A0-F1
#
_cell.length_a   1.000
_cell.length_b   1.000
_cell.length_c   1.000
_cell.angle_alpha   90.00
_cell.angle_beta   90.00
_cell.angle_gamma   90.00
#
_symmetry.space_group_name_H-M   'P 1'
#
loop_
_entity.id
_entity.type
_entity.pdbx_description
1 polymer ?
#
loop_
_entity_poly.entity_id
_entity_poly.type
_entity_poly.pdbx_seq_one_letter_code
_entity_poly.pdbx_strand_id
1 'polypeptide(L)'
;MGSFTKRLRTRTSKYFYDCELRRAGILESLHATPSDLDNPIHPIFSYKNFSQLPAPTYKTLALSLRFASLLITEIHCLEWWVFILYGRHLPIQTANKQRSILLPIHPITTAHLSATRDYLLGMADRINFTFNAKSRAYGIQFRSKAGRNLQLVQLSGKFQGFIEDGGFASSSLSQQLRFSFFFALNIVHELSHAVFDTRADSMLSKEPYFAHDVEDGLLYREIGDSWERFVFGCKIQPLDGDKGCPEECGYGLHMFTPSAHGEDLIFGAVPMEYVSALMSKRGWEAVAERGIRMLRCPKATICALDIVVKSGGTGGSKRTCSSSDINHQTSLKPDHARHLQKITP
;
A
#
# COMPACT_ATOMS: atom_id res chain seq x y z
N MET A 1 -35.22 -16.02 27.53
CA MET A 1 -34.02 -16.85 27.24
C MET A 1 -33.46 -16.40 25.89
N GLY A 2 -32.22 -15.94 25.85
CA GLY A 2 -31.55 -15.53 24.62
C GLY A 2 -30.05 -15.55 24.87
N SER A 3 -29.36 -16.57 24.35
CA SER A 3 -27.95 -16.78 24.63
C SER A 3 -27.11 -15.71 23.92
N PHE A 4 -26.63 -14.72 24.68
CA PHE A 4 -25.57 -13.83 24.19
C PHE A 4 -24.28 -14.65 24.08
N THR A 5 -24.05 -15.26 22.91
CA THR A 5 -22.76 -15.84 22.55
C THR A 5 -21.71 -14.74 22.61
N LYS A 6 -20.97 -14.73 23.71
CA LYS A 6 -19.87 -13.82 24.00
C LYS A 6 -18.74 -14.13 23.01
N ARG A 7 -18.81 -13.57 21.80
CA ARG A 7 -17.78 -13.75 20.76
C ARG A 7 -16.42 -13.45 21.39
N LEU A 8 -15.57 -14.47 21.44
CA LEU A 8 -14.18 -14.32 21.84
C LEU A 8 -13.56 -13.31 20.89
N ARG A 9 -13.25 -12.11 21.40
CA ARG A 9 -12.25 -11.26 20.77
C ARG A 9 -10.92 -12.01 20.87
N THR A 10 -10.63 -12.83 19.87
CA THR A 10 -9.30 -13.40 19.65
C THR A 10 -8.37 -12.22 19.41
N ARG A 11 -7.76 -11.77 20.50
CA ARG A 11 -6.72 -10.75 20.52
C ARG A 11 -5.66 -11.23 19.53
N THR A 12 -5.58 -10.58 18.36
CA THR A 12 -4.69 -10.99 17.27
C THR A 12 -3.30 -11.04 17.83
N SER A 13 -2.83 -12.28 17.92
CA SER A 13 -1.61 -12.61 18.58
C SER A 13 -0.52 -12.14 17.62
N LYS A 14 0.21 -11.07 17.97
CA LYS A 14 1.30 -10.48 17.15
C LYS A 14 2.47 -11.45 16.95
N TYR A 15 2.52 -12.17 15.84
CA TYR A 15 3.46 -13.26 15.72
C TYR A 15 3.87 -13.53 14.17
N PHE A 16 5.20 -13.60 13.79
CA PHE A 16 6.00 -14.13 12.61
C PHE A 16 7.40 -14.77 12.95
N TYR A 17 7.84 -15.90 12.36
CA TYR A 17 9.23 -16.41 12.56
C TYR A 17 10.17 -15.94 11.42
N ASP A 18 11.27 -15.25 11.76
CA ASP A 18 12.25 -14.70 10.80
C ASP A 18 12.83 -15.76 9.82
N CYS A 19 13.08 -16.99 10.29
CA CYS A 19 13.59 -18.07 9.45
C CYS A 19 12.57 -18.59 8.42
N GLU A 20 11.27 -18.57 8.74
CA GLU A 20 10.20 -18.99 7.82
C GLU A 20 9.97 -17.92 6.75
N LEU A 21 9.93 -16.65 7.16
CA LEU A 21 9.81 -15.53 6.23
C LEU A 21 11.03 -15.43 5.29
N ARG A 22 12.25 -15.74 5.76
CA ARG A 22 13.44 -15.87 4.88
C ARG A 22 13.31 -17.05 3.93
N ARG A 23 12.92 -18.24 4.42
CA ARG A 23 12.77 -19.45 3.59
C ARG A 23 11.73 -19.28 2.48
N ALA A 24 10.70 -18.46 2.71
CA ALA A 24 9.65 -18.18 1.74
C ALA A 24 9.90 -16.93 0.85
N GLY A 25 11.10 -16.34 0.86
CA GLY A 25 11.43 -15.20 0.00
C GLY A 25 10.80 -13.87 0.42
N ILE A 26 10.30 -13.74 1.65
CA ILE A 26 9.60 -12.53 2.12
C ILE A 26 10.58 -11.48 2.68
N LEU A 27 11.66 -11.91 3.33
CA LEU A 27 12.66 -11.00 3.92
C LEU A 27 13.91 -10.82 3.06
N GLU A 28 14.31 -11.84 2.32
CA GLU A 28 15.46 -11.79 1.41
C GLU A 28 15.15 -12.61 0.18
N SER A 29 15.53 -12.12 -0.99
CA SER A 29 15.54 -12.93 -2.22
C SER A 29 16.93 -12.91 -2.82
N LEU A 30 17.45 -14.09 -3.15
CA LEU A 30 18.71 -14.26 -3.89
C LEU A 30 18.60 -13.75 -5.34
N HIS A 31 17.38 -13.45 -5.79
CA HIS A 31 17.08 -12.91 -7.11
C HIS A 31 16.70 -11.42 -7.09
N ALA A 32 16.73 -10.76 -5.92
CA ALA A 32 16.55 -9.33 -5.83
C ALA A 32 17.69 -8.59 -6.55
N THR A 33 17.35 -7.79 -7.55
CA THR A 33 18.30 -6.93 -8.26
C THR A 33 18.15 -5.48 -7.83
N PRO A 34 19.22 -4.66 -7.85
CA PRO A 34 19.08 -3.23 -7.72
C PRO A 34 18.07 -2.69 -8.74
N SER A 35 17.23 -1.73 -8.31
CA SER A 35 16.27 -1.10 -9.19
C SER A 35 16.97 -0.36 -10.33
N ASP A 36 16.50 -0.58 -11.55
CA ASP A 36 16.91 0.15 -12.75
C ASP A 36 15.93 1.28 -13.14
N LEU A 37 14.92 1.57 -12.31
CA LEU A 37 13.97 2.69 -12.54
C LEU A 37 14.68 4.05 -12.68
N ASP A 38 14.64 4.60 -13.89
CA ASP A 38 15.24 5.89 -14.26
C ASP A 38 14.23 6.89 -14.86
N ASN A 39 12.93 6.56 -14.83
CA ASN A 39 11.84 7.46 -15.24
C ASN A 39 11.89 8.80 -14.47
N PRO A 40 11.47 9.93 -15.08
CA PRO A 40 11.42 11.21 -14.38
C PRO A 40 10.59 11.15 -13.10
N ILE A 41 11.04 11.85 -12.05
CA ILE A 41 10.25 12.11 -10.86
C ILE A 41 9.18 13.15 -11.22
N HIS A 42 7.91 12.82 -10.99
CA HIS A 42 6.77 13.69 -11.28
C HIS A 42 6.87 15.02 -10.50
N PRO A 43 6.51 16.17 -11.08
CA PRO A 43 6.69 17.48 -10.43
C PRO A 43 6.05 17.64 -9.03
N ILE A 44 4.96 16.93 -8.72
CA ILE A 44 4.41 16.84 -7.34
C ILE A 44 5.48 16.40 -6.34
N PHE A 45 6.32 15.43 -6.71
CA PHE A 45 7.36 14.86 -5.85
C PHE A 45 8.72 15.57 -6.00
N SER A 46 8.75 16.78 -6.57
CA SER A 46 9.99 17.56 -6.73
C SER A 46 10.54 18.06 -5.38
N TYR A 47 11.86 18.20 -5.28
CA TYR A 47 12.55 18.56 -4.03
C TYR A 47 12.00 19.85 -3.37
N LYS A 48 11.62 20.85 -4.17
CA LYS A 48 11.02 22.11 -3.67
C LYS A 48 9.76 21.91 -2.82
N ASN A 49 9.04 20.81 -3.01
CA ASN A 49 7.82 20.50 -2.29
C ASN A 49 8.08 19.80 -0.95
N PHE A 50 9.30 19.28 -0.73
CA PHE A 50 9.71 18.67 0.54
C PHE A 50 10.34 19.71 1.45
N SER A 51 9.50 20.52 2.08
CA SER A 51 9.98 21.54 3.03
C SER A 51 10.78 20.91 4.17
N GLN A 52 11.94 21.51 4.49
CA GLN A 52 12.86 21.10 5.57
C GLN A 52 13.58 19.74 5.36
N LEU A 53 13.39 19.03 4.25
CA LEU A 53 14.11 17.79 3.97
C LEU A 53 15.54 18.10 3.47
N PRO A 54 16.60 17.52 4.03
CA PRO A 54 17.96 17.68 3.50
C PRO A 54 18.11 17.06 2.10
N ALA A 55 18.88 17.71 1.23
CA ALA A 55 19.14 17.23 -0.14
C ALA A 55 19.72 15.79 -0.21
N PRO A 56 20.62 15.34 0.69
CA PRO A 56 21.06 13.95 0.72
C PRO A 56 19.90 12.98 1.02
N THR A 57 19.03 13.31 1.99
CA THR A 57 17.86 12.51 2.36
C THR A 57 16.87 12.41 1.20
N TYR A 58 16.61 13.52 0.49
CA TYR A 58 15.81 13.50 -0.74
C TYR A 58 16.43 12.64 -1.85
N LYS A 59 17.76 12.68 -2.02
CA LYS A 59 18.47 11.84 -2.99
C LYS A 59 18.29 10.35 -2.69
N THR A 60 18.30 9.94 -1.41
CA THR A 60 18.00 8.55 -1.00
C THR A 60 16.56 8.17 -1.33
N LEU A 61 15.60 9.08 -1.17
CA LEU A 61 14.19 8.85 -1.53
C LEU A 61 13.93 8.82 -3.04
N ALA A 62 14.88 9.23 -3.89
CA ALA A 62 14.66 9.37 -5.32
C ALA A 62 14.10 8.09 -5.99
N LEU A 63 14.54 6.90 -5.55
CA LEU A 63 13.98 5.63 -6.03
C LEU A 63 12.48 5.50 -5.70
N SER A 64 12.10 5.71 -4.44
CA SER A 64 10.71 5.70 -3.99
C SER A 64 9.86 6.71 -4.77
N LEU A 65 10.40 7.91 -5.02
CA LEU A 65 9.70 8.96 -5.74
C LEU A 65 9.55 8.66 -7.24
N ARG A 66 10.50 7.96 -7.87
CA ARG A 66 10.36 7.46 -9.25
C ARG A 66 9.25 6.40 -9.36
N PHE A 67 9.19 5.44 -8.44
CA PHE A 67 8.12 4.44 -8.38
C PHE A 67 6.76 5.08 -8.09
N ALA A 68 6.67 6.01 -7.13
CA ALA A 68 5.48 6.82 -6.85
C ALA A 68 5.01 7.62 -8.08
N SER A 69 5.93 8.08 -8.92
CA SER A 69 5.61 8.80 -10.16
C SER A 69 4.90 7.90 -11.16
N LEU A 70 5.36 6.65 -11.35
CA LEU A 70 4.73 5.69 -12.26
C LEU A 70 3.30 5.33 -11.79
N LEU A 71 3.08 5.23 -10.48
CA LEU A 71 1.76 5.02 -9.87
C LEU A 71 0.75 6.16 -10.12
N ILE A 72 1.19 7.32 -10.62
CA ILE A 72 0.31 8.47 -10.97
C ILE A 72 0.42 8.92 -12.44
N THR A 73 1.32 8.36 -13.25
CA THR A 73 1.46 8.71 -14.68
C THR A 73 1.12 7.57 -15.64
N GLU A 74 1.26 6.31 -15.19
CA GLU A 74 1.01 5.13 -16.02
C GLU A 74 -0.48 4.99 -16.33
N ILE A 75 -0.82 4.66 -17.59
CA ILE A 75 -2.19 4.78 -18.10
C ILE A 75 -3.20 3.91 -17.33
N HIS A 76 -2.77 2.71 -16.92
CA HIS A 76 -3.58 1.77 -16.16
C HIS A 76 -3.79 2.19 -14.70
N CYS A 77 -2.90 2.99 -14.14
CA CYS A 77 -3.06 3.59 -12.81
C CYS A 77 -3.99 4.82 -12.86
N LEU A 78 -3.95 5.57 -13.96
CA LEU A 78 -4.71 6.81 -14.16
C LEU A 78 -6.23 6.63 -14.17
N GLU A 79 -6.74 5.44 -14.42
CA GLU A 79 -8.18 5.15 -14.36
C GLU A 79 -8.78 5.46 -12.97
N TRP A 80 -8.06 5.18 -11.89
CA TRP A 80 -8.49 5.53 -10.54
C TRP A 80 -8.48 7.04 -10.29
N TRP A 81 -7.48 7.75 -10.82
CA TRP A 81 -7.40 9.20 -10.74
C TRP A 81 -8.49 9.89 -11.57
N VAL A 82 -8.88 9.32 -12.72
CA VAL A 82 -10.08 9.71 -13.47
C VAL A 82 -11.34 9.53 -12.62
N PHE A 83 -11.48 8.37 -11.95
CA PHE A 83 -12.60 8.10 -11.05
C PHE A 83 -12.66 9.12 -9.89
N ILE A 84 -11.52 9.44 -9.26
CA ILE A 84 -11.46 10.47 -8.21
C ILE A 84 -11.83 11.86 -8.72
N LEU A 85 -11.40 12.27 -9.91
CA LEU A 85 -11.63 13.65 -10.39
C LEU A 85 -13.00 13.85 -11.03
N TYR A 86 -13.55 12.82 -11.69
CA TYR A 86 -14.78 12.92 -12.49
C TYR A 86 -15.93 12.05 -11.99
N GLY A 87 -15.69 11.20 -10.98
CA GLY A 87 -16.71 10.36 -10.36
C GLY A 87 -17.88 11.16 -9.79
N ARG A 88 -19.08 10.58 -9.88
CA ARG A 88 -20.34 11.19 -9.43
C ARG A 88 -20.71 10.67 -8.05
N HIS A 89 -20.92 11.57 -7.09
CA HIS A 89 -21.49 11.20 -5.79
C HIS A 89 -22.97 10.79 -5.93
N LEU A 90 -23.28 9.54 -5.59
CA LEU A 90 -24.63 9.07 -5.32
C LEU A 90 -24.88 9.17 -3.80
N PRO A 91 -25.76 10.08 -3.32
CA PRO A 91 -26.05 10.17 -1.90
C PRO A 91 -26.80 8.92 -1.40
N ILE A 92 -26.38 8.39 -0.26
CA ILE A 92 -27.09 7.35 0.49
C ILE A 92 -27.72 8.00 1.72
N GLN A 93 -29.03 7.83 1.90
CA GLN A 93 -29.67 8.09 3.19
C GLN A 93 -29.29 6.98 4.18
N THR A 94 -28.57 7.35 5.23
CA THR A 94 -28.41 6.50 6.42
C THR A 94 -29.03 7.24 7.60
N ALA A 95 -29.63 6.50 8.54
CA ALA A 95 -30.53 7.04 9.57
C ALA A 95 -30.03 8.29 10.33
N ASN A 96 -28.71 8.48 10.47
CA ASN A 96 -28.11 9.58 11.22
C ASN A 96 -26.98 10.34 10.49
N LYS A 97 -26.65 10.01 9.23
CA LYS A 97 -25.49 10.60 8.51
C LYS A 97 -25.72 10.69 7.00
N GLN A 98 -25.41 11.85 6.42
CA GLN A 98 -25.23 11.98 4.97
C GLN A 98 -24.00 11.16 4.55
N ARG A 99 -24.19 10.23 3.63
CA ARG A 99 -23.16 9.38 3.03
C ARG A 99 -23.27 9.45 1.51
N SER A 100 -22.23 9.04 0.82
CA SER A 100 -22.24 8.91 -0.63
C SER A 100 -21.43 7.70 -1.07
N ILE A 101 -21.80 7.13 -2.22
CA ILE A 101 -20.91 6.30 -3.03
C ILE A 101 -20.36 7.21 -4.12
N LEU A 102 -19.05 7.21 -4.35
CA LEU A 102 -18.48 7.73 -5.58
C LEU A 102 -18.68 6.67 -6.67
N LEU A 103 -19.40 7.02 -7.73
CA LEU A 103 -19.60 6.15 -8.90
C LEU A 103 -18.60 6.52 -10.00
N PRO A 104 -17.94 5.53 -10.64
CA PRO A 104 -17.02 5.79 -11.74
C PRO A 104 -17.74 6.31 -12.98
N ILE A 105 -16.99 6.99 -13.85
CA ILE A 105 -17.48 7.41 -15.15
C ILE A 105 -17.11 6.37 -16.21
N HIS A 106 -18.08 5.97 -17.02
CA HIS A 106 -17.86 5.05 -18.14
C HIS A 106 -18.56 5.56 -19.41
N PRO A 107 -17.92 5.44 -20.58
CA PRO A 107 -16.53 4.99 -20.78
C PRO A 107 -15.50 6.02 -20.29
N ILE A 108 -14.35 5.54 -19.80
CA ILE A 108 -13.16 6.37 -19.64
C ILE A 108 -12.63 6.68 -21.05
N THR A 109 -12.25 7.92 -21.32
CA THR A 109 -11.79 8.38 -22.64
C THR A 109 -10.35 8.85 -22.56
N THR A 110 -9.68 8.94 -23.71
CA THR A 110 -8.35 9.56 -23.82
C THR A 110 -8.36 11.01 -23.35
N ALA A 111 -9.46 11.75 -23.54
CA ALA A 111 -9.63 13.10 -23.02
C ALA A 111 -9.69 13.14 -21.48
N HIS A 112 -10.40 12.20 -20.84
CA HIS A 112 -10.39 12.07 -19.37
C HIS A 112 -8.98 11.78 -18.84
N LEU A 113 -8.27 10.83 -19.46
CA LEU A 113 -6.90 10.46 -19.06
C LEU A 113 -5.90 11.63 -19.25
N SER A 114 -6.01 12.39 -20.34
CA SER A 114 -5.19 13.59 -20.55
C SER A 114 -5.49 14.66 -19.50
N ALA A 115 -6.77 15.00 -19.31
CA ALA A 115 -7.18 16.02 -18.35
C ALA A 115 -6.79 15.65 -16.91
N THR A 116 -6.81 14.37 -16.52
CA THR A 116 -6.27 13.89 -15.25
C THR A 116 -4.76 14.10 -15.13
N ARG A 117 -3.97 13.81 -16.18
CA ARG A 117 -2.51 14.08 -16.18
C ARG A 117 -2.23 15.57 -16.04
N ASP A 118 -2.92 16.40 -16.81
CA ASP A 118 -2.79 17.86 -16.78
C ASP A 118 -3.19 18.42 -15.39
N TYR A 119 -4.22 17.84 -14.77
CA TYR A 119 -4.62 18.17 -13.41
C TYR A 119 -3.55 17.82 -12.38
N LEU A 120 -3.00 16.60 -12.42
CA LEU A 120 -1.94 16.16 -11.52
C LEU A 120 -0.66 17.00 -11.71
N LEU A 121 -0.31 17.37 -12.94
CA LEU A 121 0.78 18.32 -13.19
C LEU A 121 0.48 19.70 -12.59
N GLY A 122 -0.74 20.23 -12.76
CA GLY A 122 -1.18 21.49 -12.17
C GLY A 122 -1.29 21.48 -10.64
N MET A 123 -1.30 20.30 -10.01
CA MET A 123 -1.22 20.14 -8.55
C MET A 123 0.23 20.22 -8.02
N ALA A 124 1.25 20.26 -8.87
CA ALA A 124 2.65 20.23 -8.43
C ALA A 124 3.04 21.40 -7.50
N ASP A 125 2.54 22.61 -7.72
CA ASP A 125 2.80 23.77 -6.86
C ASP A 125 1.79 23.90 -5.70
N ARG A 126 0.89 22.92 -5.54
CA ARG A 126 -0.23 22.93 -4.59
C ARG A 126 -0.11 21.88 -3.49
N ILE A 127 0.86 20.97 -3.58
CA ILE A 127 1.06 19.89 -2.61
C ILE A 127 2.45 20.03 -2.02
N ASN A 128 2.51 20.17 -0.70
CA ASN A 128 3.76 20.19 0.05
C ASN A 128 3.84 18.97 0.95
N PHE A 129 5.07 18.52 1.18
CA PHE A 129 5.42 17.41 2.04
C PHE A 129 6.25 17.92 3.23
N THR A 130 5.90 17.44 4.42
CA THR A 130 6.67 17.65 5.66
C THR A 130 6.91 16.31 6.35
N PHE A 131 7.88 16.28 7.26
CA PHE A 131 8.11 15.15 8.16
C PHE A 131 7.80 15.55 9.59
N ASN A 132 7.16 14.66 10.36
CA ASN A 132 6.85 14.91 11.77
C ASN A 132 7.23 13.69 12.64
N ALA A 133 8.26 13.88 13.48
CA ALA A 133 8.78 12.86 14.40
C ALA A 133 7.75 12.36 15.43
N LYS A 134 6.66 13.12 15.69
CA LYS A 134 5.59 12.75 16.62
C LYS A 134 4.41 12.04 15.94
N SER A 135 4.43 11.85 14.62
CA SER A 135 3.35 11.13 13.94
C SER A 135 3.28 9.67 14.39
N ARG A 136 2.05 9.19 14.62
CA ARG A 136 1.76 7.77 14.87
C ARG A 136 1.43 7.02 13.58
N ALA A 137 0.88 7.71 12.58
CA ALA A 137 0.62 7.18 11.25
C ALA A 137 1.83 7.43 10.34
N TYR A 138 2.00 6.58 9.33
CA TYR A 138 3.05 6.71 8.31
C TYR A 138 2.89 7.97 7.45
N GLY A 139 1.65 8.37 7.18
CA GLY A 139 1.28 9.66 6.61
C GLY A 139 0.00 10.19 7.25
N ILE A 140 -0.25 11.50 7.07
CA ILE A 140 -1.55 12.17 7.29
C ILE A 140 -1.64 13.36 6.33
N GLN A 141 -2.67 13.41 5.50
CA GLN A 141 -3.08 14.62 4.76
C GLN A 141 -3.74 15.64 5.70
N PHE A 142 -3.39 16.91 5.51
CA PHE A 142 -3.98 18.06 6.17
C PHE A 142 -4.52 19.05 5.14
N ARG A 143 -5.82 19.32 5.21
CA ARG A 143 -6.48 20.42 4.51
C ARG A 143 -5.98 21.76 5.06
N SER A 144 -5.38 22.61 4.21
CA SER A 144 -4.89 23.92 4.65
C SER A 144 -6.03 24.86 5.05
N LYS A 145 -5.84 25.59 6.16
CA LYS A 145 -6.72 26.71 6.55
C LYS A 145 -6.65 27.90 5.59
N ALA A 146 -5.57 28.02 4.80
CA ALA A 146 -5.39 29.08 3.81
C ALA A 146 -6.22 28.86 2.51
N GLY A 147 -7.01 27.78 2.44
CA GLY A 147 -7.92 27.47 1.34
C GLY A 147 -7.58 26.16 0.63
N ARG A 148 -8.53 25.67 -0.19
CA ARG A 148 -8.45 24.38 -0.92
C ARG A 148 -7.25 24.24 -1.86
N ASN A 149 -6.64 25.36 -2.25
CA ASN A 149 -5.58 25.41 -3.26
C ASN A 149 -4.20 24.98 -2.74
N LEU A 150 -4.05 24.74 -1.43
CA LEU A 150 -2.82 24.24 -0.83
C LEU A 150 -3.12 23.03 0.06
N GLN A 151 -2.45 21.92 -0.24
CA GLN A 151 -2.52 20.66 0.47
C GLN A 151 -1.19 20.39 1.16
N LEU A 152 -1.25 19.86 2.38
CA LEU A 152 -0.07 19.46 3.15
C LEU A 152 -0.15 17.96 3.45
N VAL A 153 0.81 17.19 2.97
CA VAL A 153 0.99 15.78 3.33
C VAL A 153 2.10 15.70 4.38
N GLN A 154 1.77 15.26 5.58
CA GLN A 154 2.73 15.10 6.67
C GLN A 154 3.12 13.62 6.81
N LEU A 155 4.35 13.29 6.45
CA LEU A 155 4.92 11.96 6.56
C LEU A 155 5.48 11.72 7.97
N SER A 156 5.56 10.46 8.38
CA SER A 156 6.22 10.05 9.62
C SER A 156 7.69 10.44 9.59
N GLY A 157 8.13 11.22 10.58
CA GLY A 157 9.55 11.61 10.72
C GLY A 157 10.51 10.44 10.93
N LYS A 158 9.99 9.24 11.20
CA LYS A 158 10.79 8.02 11.26
C LYS A 158 11.33 7.62 9.89
N PHE A 159 10.63 7.92 8.78
CA PHE A 159 11.17 7.74 7.41
C PHE A 159 12.45 8.56 7.19
N GLN A 160 12.46 9.79 7.69
CA GLN A 160 13.63 10.65 7.66
C GLN A 160 14.73 10.12 8.60
N GLY A 161 14.39 9.81 9.86
CA GLY A 161 15.33 9.25 10.84
C GLY A 161 16.03 7.98 10.35
N PHE A 162 15.29 7.00 9.83
CA PHE A 162 15.87 5.77 9.29
C PHE A 162 16.90 5.98 8.16
N ILE A 163 16.75 7.06 7.37
CA ILE A 163 17.73 7.43 6.35
C ILE A 163 18.92 8.16 7.00
N GLU A 164 18.66 9.15 7.85
CA GLU A 164 19.67 10.06 8.42
C GLU A 164 20.55 9.38 9.48
N ASP A 165 19.99 8.41 10.23
CA ASP A 165 20.71 7.54 11.17
C ASP A 165 21.50 6.42 10.47
N GLY A 166 21.51 6.38 9.12
CA GLY A 166 22.23 5.39 8.33
C GLY A 166 21.56 4.01 8.24
N GLY A 167 20.36 3.84 8.81
CA GLY A 167 19.58 2.59 8.77
C GLY A 167 19.30 2.11 7.34
N PHE A 168 18.91 3.00 6.44
CA PHE A 168 18.72 2.67 5.02
C PHE A 168 20.03 2.19 4.35
N ALA A 169 21.14 2.91 4.56
CA ALA A 169 22.42 2.61 3.93
C ALA A 169 23.06 1.30 4.44
N SER A 170 22.78 0.92 5.69
CA SER A 170 23.25 -0.32 6.32
C SER A 170 22.31 -1.53 6.08
N SER A 171 21.13 -1.31 5.50
CA SER A 171 20.14 -2.36 5.22
C SER A 171 20.53 -3.24 4.03
N SER A 172 20.03 -4.48 4.00
CA SER A 172 20.12 -5.35 2.82
C SER A 172 19.40 -4.73 1.61
N LEU A 173 19.78 -5.14 0.40
CA LEU A 173 19.11 -4.71 -0.82
C LEU A 173 17.59 -4.98 -0.76
N SER A 174 17.19 -6.15 -0.26
CA SER A 174 15.77 -6.50 -0.11
C SER A 174 15.04 -5.52 0.82
N GLN A 175 15.65 -5.15 1.95
CA GLN A 175 15.07 -4.19 2.89
C GLN A 175 15.04 -2.76 2.31
N GLN A 176 16.08 -2.33 1.58
CA GLN A 176 16.08 -1.05 0.86
C GLN A 176 14.94 -0.98 -0.17
N LEU A 177 14.74 -2.05 -0.95
CA LEU A 177 13.64 -2.15 -1.92
C LEU A 177 12.27 -2.13 -1.22
N ARG A 178 12.06 -2.86 -0.11
CA ARG A 178 10.80 -2.81 0.67
C ARG A 178 10.52 -1.43 1.25
N PHE A 179 11.54 -0.77 1.80
CA PHE A 179 11.42 0.61 2.29
C PHE A 179 11.00 1.55 1.15
N SER A 180 11.68 1.48 0.00
CA SER A 180 11.40 2.38 -1.12
C SER A 180 10.02 2.13 -1.74
N PHE A 181 9.63 0.87 -1.87
CA PHE A 181 8.31 0.44 -2.30
C PHE A 181 7.23 0.97 -1.34
N PHE A 182 7.34 0.71 -0.03
CA PHE A 182 6.34 1.13 0.94
C PHE A 182 6.27 2.65 1.11
N PHE A 183 7.40 3.36 1.07
CA PHE A 183 7.39 4.83 1.09
C PHE A 183 6.61 5.40 -0.11
N ALA A 184 6.80 4.81 -1.30
CA ALA A 184 6.06 5.19 -2.50
C ALA A 184 4.55 4.91 -2.39
N LEU A 185 4.16 3.76 -1.79
CA LEU A 185 2.76 3.50 -1.52
C LEU A 185 2.18 4.54 -0.58
N ASN A 186 2.84 4.79 0.55
CA ASN A 186 2.38 5.70 1.58
C ASN A 186 2.26 7.15 1.07
N ILE A 187 3.21 7.65 0.26
CA ILE A 187 3.11 9.02 -0.27
C ILE A 187 2.00 9.16 -1.32
N VAL A 188 1.70 8.11 -2.10
CA VAL A 188 0.60 8.12 -3.07
C VAL A 188 -0.77 7.90 -2.39
N HIS A 189 -0.80 7.13 -1.31
CA HIS A 189 -1.94 7.01 -0.40
C HIS A 189 -2.35 8.40 0.16
N GLU A 190 -1.42 9.18 0.71
CA GLU A 190 -1.75 10.53 1.20
C GLU A 190 -2.05 11.54 0.07
N LEU A 191 -1.41 11.38 -1.09
CA LEU A 191 -1.72 12.15 -2.29
C LEU A 191 -3.16 11.92 -2.76
N SER A 192 -3.66 10.70 -2.60
CA SER A 192 -5.03 10.30 -2.96
C SER A 192 -6.07 11.12 -2.18
N HIS A 193 -5.86 11.28 -0.87
CA HIS A 193 -6.62 12.22 -0.03
C HIS A 193 -6.48 13.66 -0.51
N ALA A 194 -5.24 14.13 -0.72
CA ALA A 194 -4.96 15.52 -1.10
C ALA A 194 -5.62 15.94 -2.43
N VAL A 195 -5.67 15.03 -3.42
CA VAL A 195 -6.32 15.26 -4.72
C VAL A 195 -7.84 15.18 -4.61
N PHE A 196 -8.40 14.28 -3.81
CA PHE A 196 -9.85 14.29 -3.58
C PHE A 196 -10.31 15.57 -2.89
N ASP A 197 -9.53 16.07 -1.93
CA ASP A 197 -9.85 17.26 -1.14
C ASP A 197 -9.99 18.55 -1.96
N THR A 198 -9.33 18.63 -3.12
CA THR A 198 -9.43 19.79 -4.02
C THR A 198 -10.74 19.85 -4.82
N ARG A 199 -11.55 18.78 -4.84
CA ARG A 199 -12.85 18.79 -5.53
C ARG A 199 -13.78 19.87 -4.97
N ALA A 200 -14.72 20.33 -5.79
CA ALA A 200 -15.71 21.31 -5.38
C ALA A 200 -16.70 20.75 -4.33
N ASP A 201 -17.02 19.45 -4.44
CA ASP A 201 -18.02 18.71 -3.67
C ASP A 201 -17.44 17.86 -2.52
N SER A 202 -16.11 17.84 -2.32
CA SER A 202 -15.44 17.18 -1.17
C SER A 202 -15.92 17.67 0.20
N MET A 203 -16.61 18.81 0.24
CA MET A 203 -17.24 19.39 1.42
C MET A 203 -18.57 18.72 1.81
N LEU A 204 -19.21 17.97 0.90
CA LEU A 204 -20.58 17.46 1.08
C LEU A 204 -20.66 16.13 1.86
N SER A 205 -19.54 15.46 2.10
CA SER A 205 -19.52 14.30 2.99
C SER A 205 -18.14 14.07 3.61
N LYS A 206 -18.13 13.29 4.71
CA LYS A 206 -16.97 12.47 5.05
C LYS A 206 -16.63 11.57 3.85
N GLU A 207 -15.40 11.09 3.77
CA GLU A 207 -14.89 10.25 2.68
C GLU A 207 -15.94 9.23 2.17
N PRO A 208 -16.12 9.13 0.84
CA PRO A 208 -17.18 8.33 0.24
C PRO A 208 -16.89 6.83 0.39
N TYR A 209 -17.91 6.01 0.15
CA TYR A 209 -17.68 4.64 -0.29
C TYR A 209 -17.31 4.65 -1.78
N PHE A 210 -16.58 3.66 -2.26
CA PHE A 210 -16.25 3.53 -3.68
C PHE A 210 -17.04 2.37 -4.29
N ALA A 211 -17.47 2.51 -5.56
CA ALA A 211 -18.30 1.49 -6.21
C ALA A 211 -17.64 0.10 -6.21
N HIS A 212 -16.36 0.00 -6.58
CA HIS A 212 -15.62 -1.28 -6.58
C HIS A 212 -15.52 -1.89 -5.18
N ASP A 213 -15.26 -1.07 -4.16
CA ASP A 213 -15.24 -1.53 -2.76
C ASP A 213 -16.62 -2.07 -2.32
N VAL A 214 -17.71 -1.40 -2.71
CA VAL A 214 -19.08 -1.83 -2.39
C VAL A 214 -19.48 -3.10 -3.15
N GLU A 215 -19.06 -3.27 -4.39
CA GLU A 215 -19.24 -4.48 -5.20
C GLU A 215 -18.55 -5.70 -4.57
N ASP A 216 -17.35 -5.51 -4.00
CA ASP A 216 -16.63 -6.51 -3.19
C ASP A 216 -17.20 -6.70 -1.76
N GLY A 217 -18.30 -6.02 -1.41
CA GLY A 217 -18.93 -6.07 -0.09
C GLY A 217 -18.20 -5.28 1.01
N LEU A 218 -17.17 -4.51 0.65
CA LEU A 218 -16.34 -3.72 1.55
C LEU A 218 -16.96 -2.34 1.82
N LEU A 219 -17.71 -2.23 2.92
CA LEU A 219 -18.19 -0.95 3.43
C LEU A 219 -17.10 -0.15 4.17
N TYR A 220 -15.94 0.01 3.55
CA TYR A 220 -14.83 0.84 4.02
C TYR A 220 -14.86 2.22 3.36
N ARG A 221 -14.30 3.24 4.03
CA ARG A 221 -14.30 4.65 3.58
C ARG A 221 -12.99 5.29 3.99
N GLU A 222 -12.00 4.99 3.19
CA GLU A 222 -10.64 5.50 3.30
C GLU A 222 -10.15 5.59 1.85
N ILE A 223 -9.85 6.80 1.39
CA ILE A 223 -9.56 7.09 -0.02
C ILE A 223 -8.24 6.46 -0.47
N GLY A 224 -7.20 6.54 0.34
CA GLY A 224 -5.90 5.94 0.07
C GLY A 224 -5.96 4.40 0.09
N ASP A 225 -6.70 3.79 1.01
CA ASP A 225 -6.93 2.34 0.98
C ASP A 225 -7.72 1.91 -0.26
N SER A 226 -8.63 2.77 -0.76
CA SER A 226 -9.40 2.49 -1.97
C SER A 226 -8.54 2.57 -3.22
N TRP A 227 -7.57 3.49 -3.27
CA TRP A 227 -6.50 3.51 -4.26
C TRP A 227 -5.65 2.23 -4.19
N GLU A 228 -5.19 1.84 -2.99
CA GLU A 228 -4.39 0.62 -2.82
C GLU A 228 -5.16 -0.64 -3.26
N ARG A 229 -6.44 -0.77 -2.89
CA ARG A 229 -7.31 -1.85 -3.38
C ARG A 229 -7.54 -1.79 -4.89
N PHE A 230 -7.69 -0.60 -5.47
CA PHE A 230 -7.82 -0.49 -6.93
C PHE A 230 -6.55 -0.91 -7.66
N VAL A 231 -5.36 -0.55 -7.19
CA VAL A 231 -4.08 -0.86 -7.86
C VAL A 231 -3.60 -2.27 -7.52
N PHE A 232 -3.45 -2.58 -6.24
CA PHE A 232 -2.81 -3.81 -5.76
C PHE A 232 -3.79 -4.95 -5.44
N GLY A 233 -5.08 -4.65 -5.28
CA GLY A 233 -6.10 -5.63 -4.86
C GLY A 233 -6.15 -5.88 -3.36
N CYS A 234 -5.31 -5.17 -2.60
CA CYS A 234 -5.20 -5.22 -1.14
C CYS A 234 -4.51 -3.94 -0.67
N LYS A 235 -4.58 -3.66 0.64
CA LYS A 235 -3.70 -2.70 1.28
C LYS A 235 -2.39 -3.37 1.68
N ILE A 236 -1.26 -2.65 1.58
CA ILE A 236 0.07 -3.18 1.89
C ILE A 236 0.73 -2.36 3.02
N GLN A 237 1.15 -3.03 4.10
CA GLN A 237 1.79 -2.38 5.26
C GLN A 237 3.00 -3.16 5.82
N PRO A 238 3.90 -2.51 6.58
CA PRO A 238 4.98 -3.18 7.31
C PRO A 238 4.46 -4.19 8.34
N LEU A 239 5.24 -5.24 8.58
CA LEU A 239 4.78 -6.42 9.32
C LEU A 239 4.57 -6.24 10.85
N ASP A 240 5.15 -5.22 11.50
CA ASP A 240 4.84 -4.84 12.90
C ASP A 240 4.13 -3.46 12.96
N GLY A 241 3.04 -3.29 12.20
CA GLY A 241 2.32 -2.04 11.97
C GLY A 241 1.66 -1.32 13.16
N ASP A 242 2.11 -1.58 14.39
CA ASP A 242 1.63 -0.96 15.64
C ASP A 242 2.59 0.12 16.18
N LYS A 243 3.79 0.25 15.60
CA LYS A 243 4.79 1.26 16.02
C LYS A 243 5.19 2.23 14.91
N GLY A 244 4.91 1.96 13.64
CA GLY A 244 5.00 2.94 12.56
C GLY A 244 6.43 3.35 12.21
N CYS A 245 7.39 2.45 12.44
CA CYS A 245 8.82 2.60 12.16
C CYS A 245 9.18 2.02 10.78
N PRO A 246 9.87 2.74 9.88
CA PRO A 246 10.30 2.18 8.60
C PRO A 246 11.31 1.04 8.74
N GLU A 247 11.99 0.93 9.89
CA GLU A 247 12.75 -0.25 10.30
C GLU A 247 11.88 -1.53 10.24
N GLU A 248 10.56 -1.40 10.42
CA GLU A 248 9.58 -2.50 10.31
C GLU A 248 9.49 -3.05 8.88
N CYS A 249 9.87 -2.27 7.85
CA CYS A 249 10.06 -2.81 6.50
C CYS A 249 11.19 -3.85 6.46
N GLY A 250 12.14 -3.82 7.40
CA GLY A 250 13.12 -4.88 7.60
C GLY A 250 12.47 -6.22 7.92
N TYR A 251 11.40 -6.23 8.73
CA TYR A 251 10.59 -7.41 9.05
C TYR A 251 9.60 -7.79 7.95
N GLY A 252 9.61 -7.10 6.80
CA GLY A 252 8.81 -7.42 5.61
C GLY A 252 7.49 -6.64 5.54
N LEU A 253 6.68 -6.95 4.52
CA LEU A 253 5.39 -6.33 4.25
C LEU A 253 4.27 -7.38 4.26
N HIS A 254 3.05 -6.99 4.62
CA HIS A 254 1.85 -7.83 4.58
C HIS A 254 0.73 -7.19 3.78
N MET A 255 -0.12 -8.06 3.22
CA MET A 255 -1.39 -7.72 2.60
C MET A 255 -2.52 -7.85 3.63
N PHE A 256 -3.40 -6.85 3.68
CA PHE A 256 -4.69 -6.99 4.33
C PHE A 256 -5.82 -6.37 3.51
N THR A 257 -7.04 -6.80 3.79
CA THR A 257 -8.26 -6.11 3.36
C THR A 257 -9.05 -5.72 4.60
N PRO A 258 -9.36 -4.43 4.81
CA PRO A 258 -10.13 -4.01 5.96
C PRO A 258 -11.56 -4.54 5.87
N SER A 259 -12.08 -5.08 6.97
CA SER A 259 -13.42 -5.67 7.01
C SER A 259 -14.46 -4.67 7.48
N ALA A 260 -15.59 -4.61 6.78
CA ALA A 260 -16.78 -3.85 7.21
C ALA A 260 -17.29 -4.25 8.61
N HIS A 261 -16.92 -5.44 9.10
CA HIS A 261 -17.33 -5.98 10.39
C HIS A 261 -16.23 -5.93 11.47
N GLY A 262 -15.08 -5.31 11.18
CA GLY A 262 -14.03 -5.03 12.17
C GLY A 262 -13.09 -6.20 12.50
N GLU A 263 -13.10 -7.25 11.68
CA GLU A 263 -12.07 -8.30 11.68
C GLU A 263 -11.22 -8.09 10.42
N ASP A 264 -10.20 -7.23 10.50
CA ASP A 264 -9.29 -6.96 9.37
C ASP A 264 -8.62 -8.26 8.93
N LEU A 265 -8.87 -8.64 7.67
CA LEU A 265 -8.37 -9.90 7.15
C LEU A 265 -6.98 -9.66 6.57
N ILE A 266 -5.97 -9.92 7.40
CA ILE A 266 -4.60 -10.13 6.94
C ILE A 266 -4.63 -11.45 6.15
N PHE A 267 -4.17 -11.43 4.91
CA PHE A 267 -4.20 -12.62 4.04
C PHE A 267 -2.82 -13.22 3.79
N GLY A 268 -1.75 -12.49 4.09
CA GLY A 268 -0.40 -13.02 4.16
C GLY A 268 0.68 -12.01 3.78
N ALA A 269 1.91 -12.48 3.60
CA ALA A 269 3.06 -11.61 3.36
C ALA A 269 3.29 -11.31 1.86
N VAL A 270 3.89 -10.15 1.58
CA VAL A 270 4.27 -9.74 0.22
C VAL A 270 5.62 -10.36 -0.16
N PRO A 271 5.72 -11.15 -1.26
CA PRO A 271 7.00 -11.74 -1.69
C PRO A 271 8.02 -10.69 -2.20
N MET A 272 9.31 -10.92 -1.99
CA MET A 272 10.35 -10.02 -2.50
C MET A 272 10.48 -10.03 -4.01
N GLU A 273 10.19 -11.13 -4.68
CA GLU A 273 10.19 -11.23 -6.13
C GLU A 273 9.17 -10.27 -6.74
N TYR A 274 8.02 -10.09 -6.08
CA TYR A 274 6.99 -9.13 -6.49
C TYR A 274 7.44 -7.68 -6.27
N VAL A 275 7.99 -7.36 -5.10
CA VAL A 275 8.58 -6.04 -4.82
C VAL A 275 9.68 -5.71 -5.82
N SER A 276 10.63 -6.63 -6.04
CA SER A 276 11.75 -6.44 -6.98
C SER A 276 11.28 -6.31 -8.43
N ALA A 277 10.21 -7.01 -8.83
CA ALA A 277 9.65 -6.87 -10.17
C ALA A 277 9.05 -5.46 -10.39
N LEU A 278 8.25 -4.95 -9.45
CA LEU A 278 7.66 -3.60 -9.55
C LEU A 278 8.68 -2.47 -9.37
N MET A 279 9.82 -2.77 -8.76
CA MET A 279 10.99 -1.89 -8.66
C MET A 279 11.96 -2.07 -9.86
N SER A 280 11.45 -2.50 -11.03
CA SER A 280 12.25 -2.66 -12.26
C SER A 280 11.53 -2.16 -13.51
N LYS A 281 12.28 -1.71 -14.53
CA LYS A 281 11.73 -1.30 -15.84
C LYS A 281 10.91 -2.42 -16.47
N ARG A 282 11.45 -3.64 -16.47
CA ARG A 282 10.78 -4.84 -17.00
C ARG A 282 9.42 -5.11 -16.36
N GLY A 283 9.27 -4.81 -15.07
CA GLY A 283 7.97 -4.88 -14.40
C GLY A 283 6.97 -3.90 -15.01
N TRP A 284 7.38 -2.65 -15.22
CA TRP A 284 6.55 -1.60 -15.81
C TRP A 284 6.29 -1.76 -17.32
N GLU A 285 7.22 -2.35 -18.07
CA GLU A 285 6.97 -2.83 -19.44
C GLU A 285 5.83 -3.86 -19.48
N ALA A 286 5.84 -4.81 -18.54
CA ALA A 286 4.76 -5.78 -18.41
C ALA A 286 3.44 -5.13 -17.94
N VAL A 287 3.47 -4.10 -17.09
CA VAL A 287 2.28 -3.30 -16.71
C VAL A 287 1.72 -2.56 -17.93
N ALA A 288 2.55 -1.92 -18.75
CA ALA A 288 2.10 -1.25 -19.95
C ALA A 288 1.45 -2.22 -20.95
N GLU A 289 2.07 -3.39 -21.19
CA GLU A 289 1.58 -4.45 -22.08
C GLU A 289 0.27 -5.10 -21.58
N ARG A 290 0.18 -5.41 -20.28
CA ARG A 290 -0.84 -6.31 -19.72
C ARG A 290 -1.84 -5.62 -18.80
N GLY A 291 -1.61 -4.36 -18.48
CA GLY A 291 -2.44 -3.53 -17.63
C GLY A 291 -2.33 -3.81 -16.13
N ILE A 292 -3.22 -3.17 -15.38
CA ILE A 292 -3.21 -3.10 -13.91
C ILE A 292 -3.17 -4.46 -13.21
N ARG A 293 -3.57 -5.55 -13.88
CA ARG A 293 -3.46 -6.93 -13.36
C ARG A 293 -2.03 -7.31 -12.96
N MET A 294 -1.01 -6.70 -13.57
CA MET A 294 0.40 -6.93 -13.21
C MET A 294 0.82 -6.22 -11.92
N LEU A 295 0.06 -5.21 -11.48
CA LEU A 295 0.23 -4.54 -10.19
C LEU A 295 -0.52 -5.26 -9.08
N ARG A 296 -1.28 -6.32 -9.34
CA ARG A 296 -1.99 -7.06 -8.29
C ARG A 296 -1.00 -7.85 -7.45
N CYS A 297 -1.08 -7.69 -6.13
CA CYS A 297 -0.25 -8.44 -5.22
C CYS A 297 -0.61 -9.93 -5.34
N PRO A 298 0.37 -10.85 -5.49
CA PRO A 298 0.09 -12.27 -5.64
C PRO A 298 -0.60 -12.82 -4.39
N LYS A 299 -1.48 -13.81 -4.56
CA LYS A 299 -2.06 -14.55 -3.44
C LYS A 299 -0.94 -15.11 -2.55
N ALA A 300 -1.06 -14.89 -1.25
CA ALA A 300 -0.02 -15.30 -0.32
C ALA A 300 0.19 -16.82 -0.34
N THR A 301 1.47 -17.23 -0.38
CA THR A 301 1.88 -18.62 -0.15
C THR A 301 1.87 -19.01 1.32
N ILE A 302 2.00 -18.02 2.22
CA ILE A 302 1.81 -18.18 3.67
C ILE A 302 0.57 -17.38 4.07
N CYS A 303 -0.49 -18.07 4.48
CA CYS A 303 -1.71 -17.45 4.99
C CYS A 303 -1.45 -16.85 6.38
N ALA A 304 -2.04 -15.70 6.69
CA ALA A 304 -1.79 -15.00 7.97
C ALA A 304 -2.15 -15.81 9.23
N LEU A 305 -3.00 -16.83 9.09
CA LEU A 305 -3.37 -17.75 10.18
C LEU A 305 -2.23 -18.69 10.59
N ASP A 306 -1.22 -18.89 9.74
CA ASP A 306 -0.11 -19.82 9.95
C ASP A 306 1.13 -19.18 10.61
N ILE A 307 1.09 -17.90 11.00
CA ILE A 307 2.31 -17.09 11.18
C ILE A 307 2.54 -16.64 12.64
N VAL A 308 3.76 -16.87 13.22
CA VAL A 308 4.04 -16.64 14.69
C VAL A 308 5.49 -16.11 15.16
N VAL A 309 5.73 -15.01 15.97
CA VAL A 309 7.00 -14.27 16.38
C VAL A 309 6.91 -14.14 17.88
N LYS A 310 7.96 -14.43 18.61
CA LYS A 310 8.06 -13.88 19.95
C LYS A 310 8.51 -12.42 19.90
N SER A 311 7.60 -11.48 20.20
CA SER A 311 8.05 -10.20 20.76
C SER A 311 8.89 -10.50 22.00
N GLY A 312 10.11 -9.95 22.08
CA GLY A 312 11.13 -10.34 23.06
C GLY A 312 10.79 -10.04 24.53
N GLY A 313 9.87 -10.82 25.11
CA GLY A 313 9.68 -10.93 26.54
C GLY A 313 10.84 -11.69 27.16
N THR A 314 11.55 -11.06 28.07
CA THR A 314 12.65 -11.64 28.84
C THR A 314 12.15 -12.73 29.78
N GLY A 315 12.00 -13.96 29.27
CA GLY A 315 11.65 -15.14 30.06
C GLY A 315 10.91 -16.20 29.25
N GLY A 316 11.50 -17.39 29.09
CA GLY A 316 10.79 -18.58 28.58
C GLY A 316 11.37 -19.22 27.31
N SER A 317 12.41 -20.05 27.52
CA SER A 317 12.89 -21.12 26.63
C SER A 317 13.21 -20.76 25.16
N LYS A 318 14.50 -20.76 24.84
CA LYS A 318 15.01 -20.79 23.46
C LYS A 318 14.71 -22.17 22.84
N ARG A 319 13.72 -22.26 21.94
CA ARG A 319 13.78 -23.27 20.88
C ARG A 319 14.72 -22.74 19.80
N THR A 320 15.95 -23.23 19.80
CA THR A 320 16.86 -23.09 18.65
C THR A 320 16.32 -23.91 17.49
N CYS A 321 16.09 -23.30 16.32
CA CYS A 321 16.03 -24.08 15.08
C CYS A 321 17.43 -24.64 14.84
N SER A 322 17.61 -25.95 14.97
CA SER A 322 18.85 -26.62 14.58
C SER A 322 18.93 -26.70 13.05
N SER A 323 20.14 -26.51 12.52
CA SER A 323 20.42 -26.63 11.08
C SER A 323 20.31 -28.06 10.52
N SER A 324 19.98 -29.04 11.38
CA SER A 324 19.77 -30.46 11.04
C SER A 324 18.53 -30.70 10.16
N ASP A 325 17.50 -29.87 10.28
CA ASP A 325 16.17 -30.15 9.72
C ASP A 325 16.05 -29.70 8.25
N ILE A 326 17.18 -29.44 7.58
CA ILE A 326 17.26 -28.90 6.22
C ILE A 326 17.08 -29.99 5.15
N ASN A 327 17.26 -31.27 5.50
CA ASN A 327 17.18 -32.39 4.56
C ASN A 327 16.12 -33.43 4.97
N HIS A 328 14.82 -33.13 4.78
CA HIS A 328 13.80 -34.09 4.32
C HIS A 328 12.40 -33.44 4.23
N GLN A 329 11.98 -33.04 3.02
CA GLN A 329 10.58 -33.13 2.56
C GLN A 329 10.44 -32.75 1.06
N THR A 330 10.63 -33.73 0.19
CA THR A 330 10.30 -33.64 -1.24
C THR A 330 9.48 -34.86 -1.66
N SER A 331 8.19 -34.85 -1.32
CA SER A 331 7.22 -35.89 -1.73
C SER A 331 5.76 -35.40 -1.55
N LEU A 332 5.39 -34.32 -2.23
CA LEU A 332 3.97 -34.02 -2.45
C LEU A 332 3.46 -34.89 -3.59
N LYS A 333 2.55 -35.82 -3.28
CA LYS A 333 1.85 -36.62 -4.28
C LYS A 333 0.81 -35.75 -5.01
N PRO A 334 0.62 -35.93 -6.33
CA PRO A 334 -0.42 -35.23 -7.07
C PRO A 334 -1.74 -36.00 -6.96
N ASP A 335 -2.76 -35.41 -6.35
CA ASP A 335 -4.15 -35.81 -6.62
C ASP A 335 -5.15 -34.69 -6.26
N HIS A 336 -5.87 -34.25 -7.29
CA HIS A 336 -7.23 -33.65 -7.32
C HIS A 336 -7.36 -32.57 -8.40
N ALA A 337 -7.48 -33.02 -9.66
CA ALA A 337 -7.84 -32.19 -10.80
C ALA A 337 -9.02 -32.81 -11.58
N ARG A 338 -10.24 -32.75 -11.03
CA ARG A 338 -11.49 -33.04 -11.77
C ARG A 338 -12.67 -32.23 -11.23
N HIS A 339 -13.06 -31.22 -12.02
CA HIS A 339 -14.44 -30.76 -12.32
C HIS A 339 -14.55 -29.24 -12.47
N LEU A 340 -14.32 -28.77 -13.71
CA LEU A 340 -15.05 -27.63 -14.27
C LEU A 340 -15.43 -28.00 -15.71
N GLN A 341 -16.66 -28.48 -15.90
CA GLN A 341 -17.31 -28.47 -17.21
C GLN A 341 -18.24 -27.26 -17.28
N LYS A 342 -18.08 -26.48 -18.35
CA LYS A 342 -19.10 -25.72 -19.09
C LYS A 342 -20.35 -25.25 -18.32
N ILE A 343 -20.55 -23.94 -18.24
CA ILE A 343 -21.75 -23.28 -18.78
C ILE A 343 -21.33 -21.97 -19.45
N THR A 344 -21.79 -21.78 -20.68
CA THR A 344 -22.07 -20.49 -21.35
C THR A 344 -23.49 -20.70 -21.91
N PRO A 345 -24.37 -19.69 -21.85
CA PRO A 345 -24.55 -18.83 -23.02
C PRO A 345 -23.95 -17.44 -22.86
#